data_AF-A0A494VVC2-F1
#
_entry.id   AF-A0A494VVC2-F1
#
_cell.length_a   1.000
_cell.length_b   1.000
_cell.length_c   1.000
_cell.angle_alpha   90.00
_cell.angle_beta   90.00
_cell.angle_gamma   90.00
#
_symmetry.space_group_name_H-M   'P 1'
#
loop_
_entity.id
_entity.type
_entity.pdbx_description
1 polymer ?
#
loop_
_entity_poly.entity_id
_entity_poly.type
_entity_poly.pdbx_seq_one_letter_code
_entity_poly.pdbx_strand_id
1 'polypeptide(L)'
;MVTISAATRNSYKVIYPDNTSAIVNASQIKSLIERTETIRYQQPLYDAPDSNAAQIAALSAKDNVKIKGIYKGYQLISFGDKTGWIKIPSSKNTASK
;
A
#
# COMPACT_ATOMS: atom_id res chain seq x y z
N MET A 1 6.57 4.91 2.66
CA MET A 1 5.84 5.17 3.92
C MET A 1 5.33 6.60 3.88
N VAL A 2 4.19 6.89 4.50
CA VAL A 2 3.64 8.25 4.51
C VAL A 2 4.29 9.03 5.66
N THR A 3 4.84 10.21 5.37
CA THR A 3 5.49 11.06 6.36
C THR A 3 4.47 12.04 6.89
N ILE A 4 4.25 12.08 8.20
CA ILE A 4 3.38 13.09 8.82
C ILE A 4 4.18 14.39 8.87
N SER A 5 3.80 15.36 8.06
CA SER A 5 4.47 16.67 7.97
C SER A 5 3.92 17.71 8.94
N ALA A 6 2.65 17.57 9.33
CA ALA A 6 2.01 18.43 10.32
C ALA A 6 0.79 17.73 10.94
N ALA A 7 0.48 18.08 12.18
CA ALA A 7 -0.73 17.65 12.88
C ALA A 7 -1.49 18.88 13.39
N THR A 8 -2.79 18.93 13.16
CA THR A 8 -3.72 19.85 13.81
C THR A 8 -4.61 19.05 14.78
N ARG A 9 -5.47 19.74 15.54
CA ARG A 9 -6.33 19.13 16.57
C ARG A 9 -7.16 17.94 16.05
N ASN A 10 -7.50 17.91 14.75
CA ASN A 10 -8.37 16.89 14.15
C ASN A 10 -7.86 16.30 12.81
N SER A 11 -6.72 16.73 12.28
CA SER A 11 -6.20 16.25 10.98
C SER A 11 -4.69 16.15 10.92
N TYR A 12 -4.20 15.30 10.01
CA TYR A 12 -2.79 15.10 9.72
C TYR A 12 -2.50 15.43 8.25
N LYS A 13 -1.43 16.19 8.00
CA LYS A 13 -0.90 16.39 6.66
C LYS A 13 0.10 15.29 6.37
N VAL A 14 -0.28 14.34 5.52
CA VAL A 14 0.56 13.23 5.10
C VAL A 14 1.26 13.58 3.80
N ILE A 15 2.56 13.33 3.73
CA ILE A 15 3.37 13.42 2.52
C ILE A 15 3.60 12.00 2.04
N TYR A 16 3.17 11.74 0.82
CA TYR A 16 3.37 10.47 0.14
C TYR A 16 4.80 10.39 -0.41
N PRO A 17 5.30 9.16 -0.67
CA PRO A 17 6.65 8.97 -1.20
C PRO A 17 6.93 9.66 -2.55
N ASP A 18 5.89 10.04 -3.29
CA ASP A 18 5.96 10.80 -4.55
C ASP A 18 6.04 12.33 -4.33
N ASN A 19 6.33 12.77 -3.10
CA ASN A 19 6.30 14.17 -2.65
C ASN A 19 4.94 14.88 -2.78
N THR A 20 3.87 14.15 -3.09
CA THR A 20 2.51 14.71 -3.01
C THR A 20 2.06 14.76 -1.55
N SER A 21 1.16 15.69 -1.22
CA SER A 21 0.64 15.82 0.15
C SER A 21 -0.88 15.83 0.18
N ALA A 22 -1.47 15.19 1.18
CA ALA A 22 -2.90 15.23 1.46
C ALA A 22 -3.18 15.48 2.94
N ILE A 23 -4.35 16.03 3.25
CA ILE A 23 -4.84 16.18 4.61
C ILE A 23 -5.83 15.06 4.88
N VAL A 24 -5.58 14.28 5.94
CA VAL A 24 -6.43 13.17 6.38
C VAL A 24 -6.95 13.41 7.79
N ASN A 25 -8.18 12.96 8.09
CA ASN A 25 -8.75 13.11 9.43
C ASN A 25 -8.05 12.18 10.43
N ALA A 26 -7.92 12.62 11.68
CA ALA A 26 -7.24 11.86 12.73
C ALA A 26 -7.85 10.47 13.00
N SER A 27 -9.17 10.33 12.79
CA SER A 27 -9.88 9.05 12.88
C SER A 27 -9.49 8.06 11.77
N GLN A 28 -9.02 8.54 10.61
CA GLN A 28 -8.58 7.73 9.48
C GLN A 28 -7.14 7.19 9.67
N ILE A 29 -6.34 7.82 10.54
CA ILE A 29 -4.96 7.39 10.84
C ILE A 29 -4.90 6.15 11.74
N LYS A 30 -5.93 5.87 12.56
CA LYS A 30 -6.00 4.61 13.31
C LYS A 30 -6.19 3.36 12.42
N SER A 31 -6.58 3.54 11.15
CA SER A 31 -6.63 2.47 10.15
C SER A 31 -5.33 2.32 9.33
N LEU A 32 -4.32 3.17 9.57
CA LEU A 32 -2.95 3.02 9.03
C LEU A 32 -2.07 2.07 9.88
N ILE A 33 -2.63 1.45 10.91
CA ILE A 33 -1.93 0.49 11.77
C ILE A 33 -1.83 -0.82 10.99
N GLU A 34 -0.60 -1.19 10.65
CA GLU A 34 -0.21 -2.24 9.72
C GLU A 34 -1.08 -3.51 9.79
N ARG A 35 -1.70 -3.89 8.67
CA ARG A 35 -2.41 -5.18 8.56
C ARG A 35 -1.52 -6.21 7.89
N THR A 36 -1.33 -7.36 8.50
CA THR A 36 -0.68 -8.49 7.82
C THR A 36 -1.66 -9.14 6.84
N GLU A 37 -1.25 -9.30 5.59
CA GLU A 37 -1.98 -10.08 4.59
C GLU A 37 -1.08 -11.14 3.98
N THR A 38 -1.67 -12.27 3.64
CA THR A 38 -1.00 -13.36 2.95
C THR A 38 -1.23 -13.22 1.44
N ILE A 39 -0.14 -13.22 0.68
CA ILE A 39 -0.18 -13.14 -0.78
C ILE A 39 -0.82 -14.41 -1.35
N ARG A 40 -1.82 -14.25 -2.22
CA ARG A 40 -2.59 -15.38 -2.78
C ARG A 40 -1.94 -16.03 -3.99
N TYR A 41 -1.23 -15.24 -4.79
CA TYR A 41 -0.60 -15.65 -6.04
C TYR A 41 0.71 -14.91 -6.21
N GLN A 42 1.65 -15.50 -6.95
CA GLN A 42 2.93 -14.85 -7.22
C GLN A 42 2.69 -13.50 -7.89
N GLN A 43 3.29 -12.44 -7.35
CA GLN A 43 3.16 -11.11 -7.91
C GLN A 43 4.43 -10.28 -7.73
N PRO A 44 4.73 -9.39 -8.69
CA PRO A 44 5.85 -8.48 -8.57
C PRO A 44 5.63 -7.44 -7.47
N LEU A 45 6.73 -7.08 -6.81
CA LEU A 45 6.83 -5.92 -5.95
C LEU A 45 7.52 -4.80 -6.73
N TYR A 46 6.87 -3.65 -6.82
CA TYR A 46 7.32 -2.49 -7.58
C TYR A 46 7.91 -1.40 -6.69
N ASP A 47 8.78 -0.56 -7.25
CA ASP A 47 9.32 0.63 -6.58
C ASP A 47 8.31 1.80 -6.51
N ALA A 48 7.38 1.87 -7.46
CA ALA A 48 6.32 2.88 -7.55
C ALA A 48 4.94 2.25 -7.80
N PRO A 49 3.82 2.95 -7.49
CA PRO A 49 2.47 2.49 -7.77
C PRO A 49 2.08 2.74 -9.25
N ASP A 50 2.88 2.22 -10.17
CA ASP A 50 2.72 2.35 -11.62
C ASP A 50 2.89 0.98 -12.30
N SER A 51 2.24 0.76 -13.43
CA SER A 51 2.39 -0.46 -14.23
C SER A 51 3.73 -0.56 -14.95
N ASN A 52 4.40 0.57 -15.18
CA ASN A 52 5.72 0.66 -15.80
C ASN A 52 6.85 0.79 -14.76
N ALA A 53 6.51 0.70 -13.47
CA ALA A 53 7.45 0.75 -12.36
C ALA A 53 8.45 -0.42 -12.41
N ALA A 54 9.67 -0.18 -11.92
CA ALA A 54 10.69 -1.22 -11.91
C ALA A 54 10.35 -2.29 -10.85
N GLN A 55 10.54 -3.56 -11.21
CA GLN A 55 10.35 -4.66 -10.28
C GLN A 55 11.56 -4.79 -9.35
N ILE A 56 11.33 -4.68 -8.04
CA ILE A 56 12.36 -4.77 -7.00
C ILE A 56 12.39 -6.12 -6.28
N ALA A 57 11.30 -6.90 -6.37
CA ALA A 57 11.23 -8.27 -5.91
C ALA A 57 10.06 -9.02 -6.58
N ALA A 58 10.03 -10.34 -6.39
CA ALA A 58 8.85 -11.16 -6.63
C ALA A 58 8.37 -11.71 -5.29
N LEU A 59 7.09 -11.52 -4.99
CA LEU A 59 6.43 -12.16 -3.86
C LEU A 59 5.86 -13.49 -4.31
N SER A 60 6.05 -14.52 -3.51
CA SER A 60 5.50 -15.85 -3.72
C SER A 60 4.10 -15.95 -3.12
N ALA A 61 3.31 -16.91 -3.62
CA ALA A 61 2.08 -17.27 -2.95
C ALA A 61 2.40 -17.76 -1.53
N LYS A 62 1.54 -17.41 -0.56
CA LYS A 62 1.67 -17.66 0.87
C LYS A 62 2.69 -16.77 1.61
N ASP A 63 3.36 -15.85 0.93
CA ASP A 63 4.20 -14.85 1.62
C ASP A 63 3.33 -13.95 2.51
N ASN A 64 3.79 -13.69 3.73
CA ASN A 64 3.14 -12.76 4.64
C ASN A 64 3.75 -11.37 4.48
N VAL A 65 2.90 -10.39 4.17
CA VAL A 65 3.31 -9.00 3.99
C VAL A 65 2.55 -8.10 4.95
N LYS A 66 3.18 -6.99 5.34
CA LYS A 66 2.51 -5.95 6.12
C LYS A 66 2.03 -4.84 5.21
N ILE A 67 0.73 -4.60 5.17
CA ILE A 67 0.13 -3.50 4.43
C ILE A 67 0.31 -2.22 5.23
N LYS A 68 0.96 -1.25 4.61
CA LYS A 68 1.26 0.08 5.14
C LYS A 68 0.37 1.17 4.56
N GLY A 69 -0.28 0.91 3.42
CA GLY A 69 -1.17 1.87 2.78
C GLY A 69 -1.72 1.39 1.45
N ILE A 70 -2.66 2.15 0.90
CA ILE A 70 -3.30 1.90 -0.41
C ILE A 70 -3.27 3.20 -1.22
N TYR A 71 -2.95 3.11 -2.51
CA TYR A 71 -2.94 4.24 -3.44
C TYR A 71 -3.27 3.78 -4.87
N LYS A 72 -4.29 4.39 -5.49
CA LYS A 72 -4.67 4.19 -6.92
C LYS A 72 -4.63 2.73 -7.43
N GLY A 73 -5.17 1.79 -6.64
CA GLY A 73 -5.20 0.36 -7.02
C GLY A 73 -3.92 -0.41 -6.70
N TYR A 74 -3.02 0.17 -5.92
CA TYR A 74 -1.83 -0.46 -5.37
C TYR A 74 -1.85 -0.46 -3.85
N GLN A 75 -1.23 -1.47 -3.25
CA GLN A 75 -0.97 -1.57 -1.82
C GLN A 75 0.52 -1.34 -1.58
N LEU A 76 0.86 -0.40 -0.70
CA LEU A 76 2.20 -0.29 -0.16
C LEU A 76 2.38 -1.37 0.89
N ILE A 77 3.36 -2.25 0.70
CA ILE A 77 3.62 -3.36 1.60
C ILE A 77 5.06 -3.37 2.12
N SER A 78 5.27 -4.04 3.24
CA SER A 78 6.57 -4.48 3.75
C SER A 78 6.70 -5.99 3.62
N PHE A 79 7.81 -6.45 3.07
CA PHE A 79 8.18 -7.86 3.00
C PHE A 79 9.66 -8.02 3.36
N GLY A 80 9.95 -8.59 4.54
CA GLY A 80 11.28 -8.51 5.14
C GLY A 80 11.74 -7.04 5.23
N ASP A 81 12.95 -6.77 4.73
CA ASP A 81 13.55 -5.43 4.69
C ASP A 81 13.11 -4.59 3.48
N LYS A 82 12.31 -5.16 2.56
CA LYS A 82 11.85 -4.47 1.36
C LYS A 82 10.50 -3.80 1.61
N THR A 83 10.37 -2.55 1.15
CA THR A 83 9.09 -1.83 1.08
C THR A 83 8.81 -1.48 -0.37
N GLY A 84 7.61 -1.78 -0.86
CA GLY A 84 7.26 -1.55 -2.26
C GLY A 84 5.76 -1.69 -2.51
N TRP A 85 5.37 -1.59 -3.78
CA TRP A 85 3.98 -1.56 -4.20
C TRP A 85 3.58 -2.86 -4.87
N ILE A 86 2.43 -3.40 -4.49
CA ILE A 86 1.78 -4.51 -5.19
C ILE A 86 0.48 -4.03 -5.79
N LYS A 87 0.09 -4.58 -6.93
CA LYS A 87 -1.19 -4.25 -7.53
C LYS A 87 -2.29 -4.97 -6.76
N ILE A 88 -3.32 -4.25 -6.36
CA ILE A 88 -4.48 -4.88 -5.72
C ILE A 88 -5.14 -5.74 -6.79
N PRO A 89 -5.32 -7.06 -6.56
CA PRO A 89 -6.13 -7.88 -7.45
C PRO A 89 -7.47 -7.18 -7.65
N SER A 90 -7.79 -6.84 -8.90
CA SER A 90 -9.16 -6.46 -9.23
C SER A 90 -9.99 -7.70 -8.93
N SER A 91 -10.74 -7.69 -7.82
CA SER A 91 -11.75 -8.73 -7.57
C SER A 91 -12.71 -8.67 -8.75
N LYS A 92 -12.53 -9.56 -9.73
CA LYS A 92 -13.62 -9.93 -10.62
C LYS A 92 -14.60 -10.73 -9.77
N ASN A 93 -15.43 -10.02 -9.00
CA ASN A 93 -16.72 -10.55 -8.65
C ASN A 93 -17.66 -10.25 -9.83
N THR A 94 -17.64 -11.13 -10.82
CA THR A 94 -18.80 -11.35 -11.66
C THR A 94 -19.07 -12.84 -11.60
N ALA A 95 -19.77 -13.23 -10.54
CA ALA A 95 -20.75 -14.29 -10.66
C ALA A 95 -21.65 -13.94 -11.87
N SER A 96 -21.65 -14.78 -12.88
CA SER A 96 -22.62 -14.84 -13.97
C SER A 96 -22.38 -16.18 -14.63
N LYS A 97 -23.35 -17.07 -14.80
CA LYS A 97 -24.68 -17.31 -14.26
C LYS A 97 -24.89 -18.81 -14.51
#